data_AF-A0A382PKX7-F1
#
_entry.id   AF-A0A382PKX7-F1
#
_cell.length_a   1.000
_cell.length_b   1.000
_cell.length_c   1.000
_cell.angle_alpha   90.00
_cell.angle_beta   90.00
_cell.angle_gamma   90.00
#
_symmetry.space_group_name_H-M   'P 1'
#
loop_
_entity.id
_entity.type
_entity.pdbx_description
1 polymer ?
#
loop_
_entity_poly.entity_id
_entity_poly.type
_entity_poly.pdbx_seq_one_letter_code
_entity_poly.pdbx_strand_id
1 'polypeptide(L)'
;VLQDPGRTQTDPNSSTSLLDRFFLYLEKFAWDHPISVITVSLLVAGVSIVFTVERLTFKTSRSDLVNAELPYVKTYEKYREDFEDFEGMIVVVEGKNPSDMKGFSESFVKKMGKESLVISKVLYKMDTDYFKDKGFLFMNFYELRDLGDKLRDHQKFMDQVNPAPGLNQLLTSIN
;
A
#
# COMPACT_ATOMS: atom_id res chain seq x y z
N VAL A 1 31.19 15.31 74.57
CA VAL A 1 31.30 13.86 74.85
C VAL A 1 29.94 13.26 74.57
N LEU A 2 29.66 12.33 73.67
CA LEU A 2 30.34 11.66 72.55
C LEU A 2 29.18 11.15 71.67
N GLN A 3 29.40 11.11 70.36
CA GLN A 3 28.54 10.55 69.31
C GLN A 3 28.41 9.02 69.48
N ASP A 4 27.28 8.41 69.12
CA ASP A 4 27.32 7.29 68.16
C ASP A 4 25.94 6.99 67.51
N PRO A 5 25.89 6.64 66.21
CA PRO A 5 24.68 6.59 65.40
C PRO A 5 24.18 5.18 65.05
N GLY A 6 22.91 5.11 64.66
CA GLY A 6 22.43 4.17 63.64
C GLY A 6 22.05 2.76 64.08
N ARG A 7 20.79 2.39 63.83
CA ARG A 7 20.45 1.20 63.05
C ARG A 7 19.02 1.27 62.54
N THR A 8 18.92 1.11 61.23
CA THR A 8 17.72 1.05 60.38
C THR A 8 16.80 -0.08 60.82
N GLN A 9 15.53 0.28 60.97
CA GLN A 9 14.41 -0.63 61.14
C GLN A 9 14.09 -1.25 59.77
N THR A 10 14.28 -2.57 59.64
CA THR A 10 13.83 -3.35 58.47
C THR A 10 12.62 -4.18 58.88
N ASP A 11 11.52 -3.97 58.17
CA ASP A 11 10.18 -4.54 58.40
C ASP A 11 10.12 -6.08 58.37
N PRO A 12 9.21 -6.71 59.15
CA PRO A 12 9.24 -8.15 59.44
C PRO A 12 8.44 -9.04 58.46
N ASN A 13 8.08 -8.57 57.25
CA ASN A 13 7.24 -9.32 56.31
C ASN A 13 7.97 -9.67 55.00
N SER A 14 9.07 -10.41 55.07
CA SER A 14 9.75 -10.99 53.90
C SER A 14 9.05 -12.27 53.44
N SER A 15 8.06 -12.11 52.58
CA SER A 15 7.43 -13.20 51.81
C SER A 15 8.38 -13.69 50.70
N THR A 16 9.64 -14.03 50.98
CA THR A 16 10.65 -14.33 49.94
C THR A 16 11.70 -15.38 50.30
N SER A 17 11.51 -16.25 51.30
CA SER A 17 12.53 -17.28 51.64
C SER A 17 12.93 -18.19 50.46
N LEU A 18 12.02 -18.46 49.52
CA LEU A 18 12.31 -19.28 48.34
C LEU A 18 13.00 -18.50 47.22
N LEU A 19 12.60 -17.25 46.98
CA LEU A 19 13.24 -16.39 45.97
C LEU A 19 14.65 -16.00 46.43
N ASP A 20 14.83 -15.66 47.71
CA ASP A 20 16.14 -15.31 48.27
C ASP A 20 17.09 -16.51 48.21
N ARG A 21 16.60 -17.72 48.49
CA ARG A 21 17.38 -18.96 48.30
C ARG A 21 17.68 -19.24 46.83
N PHE A 22 16.74 -18.97 45.93
CA PHE A 22 16.95 -19.12 44.49
C PHE A 22 18.02 -18.15 43.98
N PHE A 23 17.97 -16.88 44.40
CA PHE A 23 18.98 -15.87 44.06
C PHE A 23 20.35 -16.22 44.62
N LEU A 24 20.44 -16.63 45.89
CA LEU A 24 21.70 -17.07 46.51
C LEU A 24 22.26 -18.35 45.85
N TYR A 25 21.38 -19.25 45.41
CA TYR A 25 21.78 -20.43 44.66
C TYR A 25 22.29 -20.08 43.26
N LEU A 26 21.62 -19.16 42.56
CA LEU A 26 22.09 -18.61 41.29
C LEU A 26 23.44 -17.92 41.44
N GLU A 27 23.61 -17.13 42.50
CA GLU A 27 24.84 -16.39 42.80
C GLU A 27 26.01 -17.34 43.07
N LYS A 28 25.81 -18.35 43.93
CA LYS A 28 26.85 -19.37 44.19
C LYS A 28 27.15 -20.22 42.96
N PHE A 29 26.12 -20.66 42.23
CA PHE A 29 26.29 -21.44 41.02
C PHE A 29 27.03 -20.65 39.92
N ALA A 30 26.77 -19.33 39.83
CA ALA A 30 27.47 -18.45 38.92
C ALA A 30 28.94 -18.21 39.32
N TRP A 31 29.22 -18.13 40.63
CA TRP A 31 30.57 -17.95 41.15
C TRP A 31 31.43 -19.21 41.02
N ASP A 32 30.88 -20.39 41.31
CA ASP A 32 31.64 -21.65 41.35
C ASP A 32 31.92 -22.21 39.94
N HIS A 33 31.13 -21.85 38.93
CA HIS A 33 31.27 -22.36 37.56
C HIS A 33 31.17 -21.27 36.46
N PRO A 34 32.04 -20.24 36.47
CA PRO A 34 31.94 -19.10 35.56
C PRO A 34 32.06 -19.49 34.08
N ILE A 35 32.91 -20.48 33.77
CA ILE A 35 33.07 -20.97 32.39
C ILE A 35 31.79 -21.67 31.91
N SER A 36 31.12 -22.44 32.76
CA SER A 36 29.86 -23.11 32.39
C SER A 36 28.76 -22.08 32.09
N VAL A 37 28.65 -21.03 32.92
CA VAL A 37 27.70 -19.93 32.71
C VAL A 37 27.97 -19.23 31.37
N ILE A 38 29.24 -18.93 31.08
CA ILE A 38 29.63 -18.30 29.81
C ILE A 38 29.29 -19.22 28.63
N THR A 39 29.61 -20.51 28.69
CA THR A 39 29.31 -21.46 27.61
C THR A 39 27.81 -21.60 27.39
N VAL A 40 27.01 -21.73 28.45
CA VAL A 40 25.55 -21.82 28.34
C VAL A 40 24.97 -20.52 27.80
N SER A 41 25.43 -19.36 28.27
CA SER A 41 25.01 -18.05 27.76
C SER A 41 25.34 -17.91 26.27
N LEU A 42 26.53 -18.33 25.84
CA LEU A 42 26.95 -18.31 24.45
C LEU A 42 26.07 -19.25 23.59
N LEU A 43 25.74 -20.44 24.09
CA LEU A 43 24.83 -21.37 23.42
C LEU A 43 23.43 -20.78 23.28
N VAL A 44 22.87 -20.21 24.36
CA VAL A 44 21.54 -19.57 24.33
C VAL A 44 21.53 -18.37 23.39
N ALA A 45 22.58 -17.56 23.38
CA ALA A 45 22.73 -16.45 22.44
C ALA A 45 22.79 -16.96 20.99
N GLY A 46 23.57 -18.02 20.72
CA GLY A 46 23.66 -18.64 19.41
C GLY A 46 22.31 -19.18 18.93
N VAL A 47 21.59 -19.93 19.78
CA VAL A 47 20.24 -20.42 19.50
C VAL A 47 19.27 -19.26 19.26
N SER A 48 19.34 -18.20 20.05
CA SER A 48 18.50 -17.01 19.87
C SER A 48 18.75 -16.31 18.55
N ILE A 49 20.01 -16.21 18.11
CA ILE A 49 20.37 -15.65 16.81
C ILE A 49 19.81 -16.52 15.68
N VAL A 50 20.04 -17.84 15.72
CA VAL A 50 19.52 -18.77 14.70
C VAL A 50 18.00 -18.67 14.62
N PHE A 51 17.32 -18.72 15.77
CA PHE A 51 15.87 -18.59 15.83
C PHE A 51 15.38 -17.26 15.28
N THR A 52 16.06 -16.16 15.61
CA THR A 52 15.72 -14.83 15.09
C THR A 52 15.91 -14.76 13.58
N VAL A 53 17.02 -15.27 13.05
CA VAL A 53 17.27 -15.26 11.59
C VAL A 53 16.22 -16.08 10.83
N GLU A 54 15.76 -17.19 11.39
CA GLU A 54 14.73 -18.04 10.75
C GLU A 54 13.30 -17.50 10.88
N ARG A 55 13.00 -16.77 11.97
CA ARG A 55 11.61 -16.38 12.32
C ARG A 55 11.33 -14.89 12.20
N LEU A 56 12.34 -14.05 12.03
CA LEU A 56 12.16 -12.61 11.91
C LEU A 56 11.55 -12.27 10.54
N THR A 57 10.22 -12.14 10.52
CA THR A 57 9.46 -11.68 9.36
C THR A 57 9.09 -10.21 9.52
N PHE A 58 9.41 -9.40 8.53
CA PHE A 58 8.94 -8.01 8.47
C PHE A 58 7.50 -7.97 7.94
N LYS A 59 6.57 -7.57 8.80
CA LYS A 59 5.20 -7.26 8.39
C LYS A 59 5.14 -5.80 7.92
N THR A 60 4.93 -5.59 6.62
CA THR A 60 4.83 -4.26 6.01
C THR A 60 3.39 -3.86 5.66
N SER A 61 2.43 -4.74 5.90
CA SER A 61 1.02 -4.44 5.66
C SER A 61 0.49 -3.50 6.74
N ARG A 62 -0.13 -2.40 6.31
CA ARG A 62 -0.81 -1.47 7.24
C ARG A 62 -1.96 -2.16 7.99
N SER A 63 -2.54 -3.19 7.38
CA SER A 63 -3.64 -3.98 7.97
C SER A 63 -3.19 -4.79 9.18
N ASP A 64 -1.90 -5.10 9.32
CA ASP A 64 -1.35 -5.79 10.50
C ASP A 64 -1.29 -4.88 11.75
N LEU A 65 -1.54 -3.57 11.61
CA LEU A 65 -1.55 -2.61 12.71
C LEU A 65 -2.93 -2.51 13.40
N VAL A 66 -3.97 -3.11 12.82
CA VAL A 66 -5.34 -3.05 13.32
C VAL A 66 -5.82 -4.42 13.79
N ASN A 67 -6.75 -4.45 14.75
CA ASN A 67 -7.31 -5.70 15.24
C ASN A 67 -8.15 -6.39 14.15
N ALA A 68 -7.78 -7.62 13.79
CA ALA A 68 -8.45 -8.43 12.78
C ALA A 68 -9.92 -8.76 13.10
N GLU A 69 -10.34 -8.69 14.36
CA GLU A 69 -11.71 -9.02 14.76
C GLU A 69 -12.73 -7.90 14.47
N LEU A 70 -12.25 -6.70 14.11
CA LEU A 70 -13.10 -5.55 13.87
C LEU A 70 -14.03 -5.80 12.65
N PRO A 71 -15.33 -5.46 12.74
CA PRO A 71 -16.30 -5.73 11.67
C PRO A 71 -15.90 -5.18 10.29
N TYR A 72 -15.26 -4.00 10.24
CA TYR A 72 -14.83 -3.41 8.98
C TYR A 72 -13.65 -4.17 8.35
N VAL A 73 -12.78 -4.79 9.15
CA VAL A 73 -11.63 -5.58 8.64
C VAL A 73 -12.16 -6.82 7.94
N LYS A 74 -13.08 -7.56 8.59
CA LYS A 74 -13.75 -8.72 7.98
C LYS A 74 -14.51 -8.36 6.71
N THR A 75 -15.16 -7.20 6.71
CA THR A 75 -15.89 -6.71 5.52
C THR A 75 -14.92 -6.38 4.38
N TYR A 76 -13.79 -5.76 4.69
CA TYR A 76 -12.74 -5.45 3.72
C TYR A 76 -12.07 -6.72 3.18
N GLU A 77 -11.77 -7.70 4.03
CA GLU A 77 -11.25 -9.01 3.63
C GLU A 77 -12.23 -9.73 2.69
N LYS A 78 -13.51 -9.77 3.04
CA LYS A 78 -14.55 -10.34 2.17
C LYS A 78 -14.65 -9.62 0.83
N TYR A 79 -14.60 -8.30 0.82
CA TYR A 79 -14.56 -7.53 -0.43
C TYR A 79 -13.35 -7.92 -1.29
N ARG A 80 -12.17 -8.11 -0.70
CA ARG A 80 -10.97 -8.54 -1.43
C ARG A 80 -11.02 -9.98 -1.95
N GLU A 81 -11.81 -10.84 -1.30
CA GLU A 81 -12.06 -12.21 -1.77
C GLU A 81 -13.03 -12.22 -2.96
N ASP A 82 -14.09 -11.41 -2.88
CA ASP A 82 -15.14 -11.33 -3.91
C ASP A 82 -14.70 -10.52 -5.15
N PHE A 83 -13.80 -9.55 -4.96
CA PHE A 83 -13.30 -8.66 -6.02
C PHE A 83 -11.77 -8.69 -6.02
N GLU A 84 -11.16 -9.08 -7.15
CA GLU A 84 -9.72 -8.93 -7.33
C GLU A 84 -9.32 -7.46 -7.09
N ASP A 85 -8.66 -7.22 -5.96
CA ASP A 85 -8.16 -5.88 -5.63
C ASP A 85 -7.01 -5.56 -6.58
N PHE A 86 -7.02 -4.36 -7.14
CA PHE A 86 -5.87 -3.84 -7.88
C PHE A 86 -4.84 -3.36 -6.86
N GLU A 87 -4.19 -4.28 -6.15
CA GLU A 87 -2.90 -4.01 -5.52
C GLU A 87 -1.85 -3.79 -6.62
N GLY A 88 -1.99 -2.65 -7.29
CA GLY A 88 -1.24 -2.26 -8.45
C GLY A 88 -0.46 -0.98 -8.21
N MET A 89 0.44 -0.70 -9.12
CA MET A 89 1.17 0.56 -9.15
C MET A 89 0.49 1.51 -10.13
N ILE A 90 0.21 2.73 -9.67
CA ILE A 90 -0.18 3.82 -10.57
C ILE A 90 1.09 4.45 -11.11
N VAL A 91 1.29 4.38 -12.42
CA VAL A 91 2.41 5.02 -13.11
C VAL A 91 1.90 6.29 -13.78
N VAL A 92 2.49 7.43 -13.41
CA VAL A 92 2.18 8.73 -14.00
C VAL A 92 3.31 9.12 -14.94
N VAL A 93 2.96 9.50 -16.18
CA VAL A 93 3.91 9.96 -17.19
C VAL A 93 3.82 11.48 -17.28
N GLU A 94 4.92 12.16 -17.00
CA GLU A 94 5.04 13.62 -17.03
C GLU A 94 6.00 14.07 -18.12
N GLY A 95 5.66 15.17 -18.81
CA GLY A 95 6.46 15.73 -19.89
C GLY A 95 5.92 17.08 -20.38
N LYS A 96 6.74 17.81 -21.13
CA LYS A 96 6.41 19.16 -21.63
C LYS A 96 5.36 19.16 -22.75
N ASN A 97 5.28 18.06 -23.50
CA ASN A 97 4.43 17.94 -24.68
C ASN A 97 3.43 16.77 -24.52
N PRO A 98 2.12 17.01 -24.61
CA PRO A 98 1.09 15.98 -24.53
C PRO A 98 1.25 14.83 -25.52
N SER A 99 1.68 15.11 -26.75
CA SER A 99 1.86 14.08 -27.78
C SER A 99 2.95 13.09 -27.42
N ASP A 100 4.05 13.58 -26.85
CA ASP A 100 5.20 12.75 -26.44
C ASP A 100 4.83 11.89 -25.23
N MET A 101 4.12 12.46 -24.25
CA MET A 101 3.60 11.71 -23.10
C MET A 101 2.67 10.56 -23.54
N LYS A 102 1.77 10.84 -24.49
CA LYS A 102 0.86 9.83 -25.06
C LYS A 102 1.63 8.72 -25.77
N GLY A 103 2.59 9.08 -26.63
CA GLY A 103 3.40 8.12 -27.38
C GLY A 103 4.26 7.23 -26.47
N PHE A 104 4.85 7.82 -25.42
CA PHE A 104 5.58 7.07 -24.40
C PHE A 104 4.66 6.09 -23.67
N SER A 105 3.52 6.57 -23.19
CA SER A 105 2.57 5.74 -22.43
C SER A 105 2.05 4.55 -23.25
N GLU A 106 1.74 4.76 -24.54
CA GLU A 106 1.35 3.69 -25.46
C GLU A 106 2.47 2.65 -25.66
N SER A 107 3.71 3.12 -25.82
CA SER A 107 4.87 2.25 -25.97
C SER A 107 5.20 1.47 -24.69
N PHE A 108 5.08 2.12 -23.53
CA PHE A 108 5.28 1.54 -22.21
C PHE A 108 4.30 0.39 -21.96
N VAL A 109 3.02 0.61 -22.22
CA VAL A 109 1.96 -0.39 -22.03
C VAL A 109 2.16 -1.57 -22.99
N LYS A 110 2.50 -1.31 -24.25
CA LYS A 110 2.80 -2.37 -25.22
C LYS A 110 4.01 -3.21 -24.81
N LYS A 111 4.99 -2.61 -24.14
CA LYS A 111 6.16 -3.32 -23.61
C LYS A 111 5.79 -4.16 -22.40
N MET A 112 5.07 -3.60 -21.43
CA MET A 112 4.64 -4.30 -20.22
C MET A 112 3.65 -5.44 -20.52
N GLY A 113 2.77 -5.27 -21.50
CA GLY A 113 1.84 -6.33 -21.92
C GLY A 113 2.50 -7.55 -22.54
N LYS A 114 3.79 -7.48 -22.94
CA LYS A 114 4.56 -8.64 -23.41
C LYS A 114 5.11 -9.49 -22.26
N GLU A 115 5.22 -8.92 -21.06
CA GLU A 115 5.76 -9.59 -19.86
C GLU A 115 4.63 -10.12 -18.96
N SER A 116 3.72 -10.89 -19.56
CA SER A 116 2.52 -11.44 -18.88
C SER A 116 2.82 -12.42 -17.75
N LEU A 117 4.07 -12.89 -17.60
CA LEU A 117 4.50 -13.79 -16.53
C LEU A 117 4.63 -13.10 -15.17
N VAL A 118 4.84 -11.78 -15.16
CA VAL A 118 5.05 -11.00 -13.93
C VAL A 118 3.93 -9.97 -13.71
N ILE A 119 3.28 -9.52 -14.79
CA ILE A 119 2.24 -8.49 -14.72
C ILE A 119 0.91 -9.09 -15.17
N SER A 120 -0.02 -9.28 -14.23
CA SER A 120 -1.33 -9.89 -14.51
C SER A 120 -2.21 -9.03 -15.42
N LYS A 121 -2.20 -7.70 -15.22
CA LYS A 121 -3.05 -6.79 -15.99
C LYS A 121 -2.46 -5.38 -16.03
N VAL A 122 -2.36 -4.81 -17.22
CA VAL A 122 -2.04 -3.39 -17.42
C VAL A 122 -3.32 -2.68 -17.83
N LEU A 123 -3.82 -1.78 -16.99
CA LEU A 123 -4.95 -0.92 -17.30
C LEU A 123 -4.43 0.39 -17.88
N TYR A 124 -4.64 0.59 -19.18
CA TYR A 124 -4.28 1.84 -19.85
C TYR A 124 -5.32 2.20 -20.90
N LYS A 125 -5.94 3.37 -20.69
CA LYS A 125 -7.13 3.88 -21.39
C LYS A 125 -8.36 3.01 -21.15
N MET A 126 -9.50 3.66 -20.97
CA MET A 126 -10.79 2.98 -21.12
C MET A 126 -10.99 2.74 -22.61
N ASP A 127 -11.38 1.52 -22.99
CA ASP A 127 -11.83 1.25 -24.34
C ASP A 127 -13.08 2.11 -24.61
N THR A 128 -12.91 3.16 -25.43
CA THR A 128 -13.99 4.06 -25.78
C THR A 128 -14.80 3.57 -26.96
N ASP A 129 -14.40 2.48 -27.64
CA ASP A 129 -15.09 1.97 -28.82
C ASP A 129 -16.53 1.59 -28.48
N TYR A 130 -16.77 1.00 -27.30
CA TYR A 130 -18.12 0.72 -26.81
C TYR A 130 -19.01 1.98 -26.69
N PHE A 131 -18.40 3.11 -26.32
CA PHE A 131 -19.10 4.36 -26.04
C PHE A 131 -19.29 5.23 -27.26
N LYS A 132 -18.52 5.04 -28.35
CA LYS A 132 -18.62 5.88 -29.57
C LYS A 132 -20.05 5.94 -30.11
N ASP A 133 -20.71 4.79 -30.21
CA ASP A 133 -22.08 4.71 -30.78
C ASP A 133 -23.19 4.87 -29.73
N LYS A 134 -22.82 4.89 -28.44
CA LYS A 134 -23.75 4.92 -27.31
C LYS A 134 -23.62 6.16 -26.44
N GLY A 135 -22.73 7.09 -26.78
CA GLY A 135 -22.40 8.26 -25.95
C GLY A 135 -23.64 9.07 -25.57
N PHE A 136 -24.57 9.21 -26.51
CA PHE A 136 -25.82 9.93 -26.30
C PHE A 136 -26.76 9.28 -25.26
N LEU A 137 -26.64 7.96 -25.01
CA LEU A 137 -27.44 7.27 -23.98
C LEU A 137 -27.01 7.63 -22.55
N PHE A 138 -25.83 8.22 -22.38
CA PHE A 138 -25.31 8.64 -21.08
C PHE A 138 -25.62 10.11 -20.76
N MET A 139 -26.21 10.85 -21.70
CA MET A 139 -26.64 12.23 -21.49
C MET A 139 -28.08 12.28 -21.01
N ASN A 140 -28.43 13.31 -20.25
CA ASN A 140 -29.81 13.52 -19.83
C ASN A 140 -30.66 14.16 -20.96
N PHE A 141 -31.98 14.16 -20.79
CA PHE A 141 -32.91 14.69 -21.80
C PHE A 141 -32.64 16.15 -22.18
N TYR A 142 -32.30 17.00 -21.22
CA TYR A 142 -32.07 18.43 -21.46
C TYR A 142 -30.77 18.65 -22.25
N GLU A 143 -29.72 17.89 -21.93
CA GLU A 143 -28.45 17.90 -22.67
C GLU A 143 -28.63 17.42 -24.11
N LEU A 144 -29.43 16.37 -24.32
CA LEU A 144 -29.74 15.86 -25.66
C LEU A 144 -30.50 16.89 -26.50
N ARG A 145 -31.48 17.56 -25.90
CA ARG A 145 -32.24 18.63 -26.55
C ARG A 145 -31.35 19.81 -26.91
N ASP A 146 -30.55 20.29 -25.95
CA ASP A 146 -29.62 21.39 -26.14
C ASP A 146 -28.57 21.07 -27.22
N LEU A 147 -28.04 19.84 -27.22
CA LEU A 147 -27.12 19.38 -28.27
C LEU A 147 -27.81 19.38 -29.65
N GLY A 148 -29.04 18.88 -29.74
CA GLY A 148 -29.82 18.89 -30.97
C GLY A 148 -30.07 20.30 -31.48
N ASP A 149 -30.45 21.23 -30.59
CA ASP A 149 -30.65 22.63 -30.93
C ASP A 149 -29.34 23.27 -31.43
N LYS A 150 -28.22 23.07 -30.73
CA LYS A 150 -26.90 23.58 -31.14
C LYS A 150 -26.43 23.04 -32.49
N LEU A 151 -26.63 21.73 -32.74
CA LEU A 151 -26.27 21.11 -34.02
C LEU A 151 -27.09 21.69 -35.18
N ARG A 152 -28.38 21.95 -34.96
CA ARG A 152 -29.25 22.59 -35.95
C ARG A 152 -28.86 24.04 -36.20
N ASP A 153 -28.60 24.80 -35.14
CA ASP A 153 -28.24 26.22 -35.24
C ASP A 153 -26.91 26.43 -35.98
N HIS A 154 -26.01 25.45 -35.92
CA HIS A 154 -24.69 25.48 -36.56
C HIS A 154 -24.59 24.57 -37.80
N GLN A 155 -25.70 24.16 -38.40
CA GLN A 155 -25.70 23.24 -39.56
C GLN A 155 -24.83 23.74 -40.72
N LYS A 156 -24.90 25.03 -41.05
CA LYS A 156 -24.09 25.63 -42.12
C LYS A 156 -22.59 25.52 -41.87
N PHE A 157 -22.16 25.61 -40.62
CA PHE A 157 -20.76 25.42 -40.24
C PHE A 157 -20.35 23.96 -40.44
N MET A 158 -21.20 23.00 -40.05
CA MET A 158 -20.95 21.58 -40.26
C MET A 158 -20.82 21.24 -41.75
N ASP A 159 -21.67 21.81 -42.60
CA ASP A 159 -21.63 21.63 -44.06
C ASP A 159 -20.31 22.13 -44.69
N GLN A 160 -19.68 23.16 -44.09
CA GLN A 160 -18.40 23.72 -44.55
C GLN A 160 -17.18 22.88 -44.11
N VAL A 161 -17.28 22.19 -42.98
CA VAL A 161 -16.18 21.40 -42.40
C VAL A 161 -16.22 19.92 -42.81
N ASN A 162 -17.42 19.37 -43.05
CA ASN A 162 -17.62 17.97 -43.41
C ASN A 162 -16.87 17.48 -44.68
N PRO A 163 -16.65 18.29 -45.74
CA PRO A 163 -15.92 17.85 -46.93
C PRO A 163 -14.44 17.52 -46.66
N ALA A 164 -13.84 18.12 -45.62
CA ALA A 164 -12.46 17.89 -45.23
C ALA A 164 -12.32 17.97 -43.69
N PRO A 165 -12.77 16.94 -42.96
CA PRO A 165 -12.78 16.98 -41.51
C PRO A 165 -11.35 16.97 -40.97
N GLY A 166 -10.98 18.03 -40.25
CA GLY A 166 -9.64 18.19 -39.68
C GLY A 166 -9.46 19.50 -38.93
N LEU A 167 -8.48 19.57 -38.03
CA LEU A 167 -8.24 20.73 -37.17
C LEU A 167 -7.99 22.01 -37.97
N ASN A 168 -7.26 21.91 -39.09
CA ASN A 168 -6.97 23.05 -39.95
C ASN A 168 -8.26 23.64 -40.55
N GLN A 169 -9.14 22.79 -41.09
CA GLN A 169 -10.42 23.21 -41.66
C GLN A 169 -11.31 23.87 -40.60
N LEU A 170 -11.32 23.29 -39.38
CA LEU A 170 -12.03 23.80 -38.21
C LEU A 170 -11.57 25.21 -37.82
N LEU A 171 -10.26 25.44 -37.77
CA LEU A 171 -9.68 26.76 -37.44
C LEU A 171 -9.97 27.81 -38.52
N THR A 172 -9.96 27.45 -39.80
CA THR A 172 -10.36 28.38 -40.88
C THR A 172 -11.84 28.67 -40.93
N SER A 173 -12.70 27.79 -40.43
CA SER A 173 -14.17 28.00 -40.45
C SER A 173 -14.70 28.83 -39.28
N ILE A 174 -13.89 29.08 -38.25
CA ILE A 174 -14.26 29.88 -37.05
C ILE A 174 -13.82 31.35 -37.21
N ASN A 175 -12.90 31.63 -38.12
CA ASN A 175 -12.31 32.95 -38.35
C ASN A 175 -12.87 33.59 -39.63
#